data_AF-A0A3P7YW57-F1
#
_entry.id   AF-A0A3P7YW57-F1
#
_cell.length_a   1.000
_cell.length_b   1.000
_cell.length_c   1.000
_cell.angle_alpha   90.00
_cell.angle_beta   90.00
_cell.angle_gamma   90.00
#
_symmetry.space_group_name_H-M   'P 1'
#
loop_
_entity.id
_entity.type
_entity.pdbx_description
1 polymer ?
#
loop_
_entity_poly.entity_id
_entity_poly.type
_entity_poly.pdbx_seq_one_letter_code
_entity_poly.pdbx_strand_id
1 'polypeptide(L)'
;MISGGSPARFVAPDELLKMSVAMENLALVHEIAIDPDFSVTDIPVNPIQAAIKENMHRAYWDLLTEDLAKDPPDYGHAFNLLMEIKQTILDDLLSPAHVRLKAEVNSVLDENSLRNKLEQNCIDVRGTGRFIVDLLGRLCAPERDTMVEKLRQEEGVVELIKGIFNLMDIMKNDLTNYAISKNRAAVEEYSAKFEYKEFLKYLDKFPDGSLMTKEWLKLAYHDAFPSTSSDDSQPQAKRERPTPEHISDDDVITVTSKGYLRLIETVNPTPFPETLRIDKGRLAALAEKFLQMNVATSAVFVTCNLAGKQVDLVSESENFKKSLKDQLIIITNDIEEANLVDTLTAICEQCVTTARKSAASLGVDISAEQERALREQIKALAEGSNAIRALVRSRIAVFVEAILRSPSEVPHRLLPGLSVIQSELCAFTARLLRLCVHNRRTFFELYRSMLKEIKATSEST
;
A
#
# COMPACT_ATOMS: atom_id res chain seq x y z
N MET A 1 6.04 -39.54 31.44
CA MET A 1 4.66 -39.02 31.32
C MET A 1 4.55 -38.33 29.98
N ILE A 2 3.60 -38.76 29.16
CA ILE A 2 3.35 -38.23 27.82
C ILE A 2 2.17 -37.26 27.98
N SER A 3 2.42 -35.95 27.89
CA SER A 3 1.38 -34.91 27.79
C SER A 3 1.52 -34.32 26.39
N GLY A 4 0.61 -34.57 25.45
CA GLY A 4 -0.78 -34.13 25.51
C GLY A 4 -0.96 -33.10 24.40
N GLY A 5 -0.78 -33.52 23.15
CA GLY A 5 -0.99 -32.66 21.98
C GLY A 5 -2.46 -32.27 21.92
N SER A 6 -2.74 -30.97 21.99
CA SER A 6 -4.10 -30.43 21.84
C SER A 6 -4.66 -30.86 20.47
N PRO A 7 -5.85 -31.45 20.39
CA PRO A 7 -6.40 -31.90 19.12
C PRO A 7 -6.69 -30.70 18.21
N ALA A 8 -6.41 -30.84 16.90
CA ALA A 8 -6.74 -29.82 15.91
C ALA A 8 -8.23 -29.48 15.99
N ARG A 9 -8.54 -28.20 16.25
CA ARG A 9 -9.90 -27.70 16.41
C ARG A 9 -10.57 -27.68 15.03
N PHE A 10 -11.50 -28.60 14.77
CA PHE A 10 -12.28 -28.62 13.53
C PHE A 10 -13.21 -27.39 13.48
N VAL A 11 -13.03 -26.54 12.47
CA VAL A 11 -13.89 -25.36 12.22
C VAL A 11 -15.00 -25.76 11.25
N ALA A 12 -16.26 -25.44 11.57
CA ALA A 12 -17.39 -25.80 10.73
C ALA A 12 -17.40 -24.99 9.41
N PRO A 13 -17.90 -25.54 8.28
CA PRO A 13 -17.93 -24.85 6.99
C PRO A 13 -18.63 -23.48 7.01
N ASP A 14 -19.76 -23.36 7.70
CA ASP A 14 -20.49 -22.09 7.85
C ASP A 14 -19.69 -21.06 8.65
N GLU A 15 -18.86 -21.53 9.58
CA GLU A 15 -17.97 -20.70 10.37
C GLU A 15 -16.77 -20.23 9.53
N LEU A 16 -16.25 -21.09 8.65
CA LEU A 16 -15.22 -20.75 7.67
C LEU A 16 -15.71 -19.69 6.68
N LEU A 17 -16.93 -19.82 6.16
CA LEU A 17 -17.54 -18.81 5.28
C LEU A 17 -17.67 -17.45 5.97
N LYS A 18 -18.18 -17.42 7.20
CA LYS A 18 -18.27 -16.18 8.00
C LYS A 18 -16.89 -15.57 8.27
N MET A 19 -15.88 -16.39 8.51
CA MET A 19 -14.51 -15.93 8.69
C MET A 19 -13.93 -15.36 7.39
N SER A 20 -14.21 -15.95 6.22
CA SER A 20 -13.78 -15.42 4.93
C SER A 20 -14.34 -14.02 4.68
N VAL A 21 -15.65 -13.84 4.84
CA VAL A 21 -16.32 -12.54 4.65
C VAL A 21 -15.79 -11.49 5.63
N ALA A 22 -15.57 -11.87 6.89
CA ALA A 22 -14.98 -10.97 7.88
C ALA A 22 -13.55 -10.56 7.50
N MET A 23 -12.74 -11.49 6.99
CA MET A 23 -11.38 -11.21 6.53
C MET A 23 -11.33 -10.32 5.28
N GLU A 24 -12.23 -10.52 4.33
CA GLU A 24 -12.36 -9.67 3.13
C GLU A 24 -12.74 -8.23 3.52
N ASN A 25 -13.73 -8.09 4.41
CA ASN A 25 -14.13 -6.77 4.94
C ASN A 25 -13.00 -6.12 5.73
N LEU A 26 -12.27 -6.90 6.55
CA LEU A 26 -11.12 -6.44 7.31
C LEU A 26 -10.00 -5.93 6.39
N ALA A 27 -9.65 -6.71 5.38
CA ALA A 27 -8.66 -6.31 4.39
C ALA A 27 -9.11 -5.03 3.69
N LEU A 28 -10.35 -4.95 3.19
CA LEU A 28 -10.84 -3.77 2.49
C LEU A 28 -10.83 -2.49 3.35
N VAL A 29 -11.31 -2.57 4.60
CA VAL A 29 -11.31 -1.41 5.51
C VAL A 29 -9.88 -0.97 5.83
N HIS A 30 -8.98 -1.93 6.04
CA HIS A 30 -7.56 -1.68 6.26
C HIS A 30 -6.89 -1.07 5.02
N GLU A 31 -7.19 -1.55 3.81
CA GLU A 31 -6.69 -0.99 2.55
C GLU A 31 -7.09 0.48 2.41
N ILE A 32 -8.37 0.79 2.64
CA ILE A 32 -8.88 2.18 2.59
C ILE A 32 -8.18 3.06 3.63
N ALA A 33 -7.89 2.54 4.82
CA ALA A 33 -7.23 3.32 5.87
C ALA A 33 -5.72 3.55 5.61
N ILE A 34 -5.03 2.59 5.00
CA ILE A 34 -3.56 2.62 4.85
C ILE A 34 -3.11 3.25 3.53
N ASP A 35 -3.82 2.99 2.45
CA ASP A 35 -3.46 3.45 1.11
C ASP A 35 -4.12 4.80 0.79
N PRO A 36 -3.38 5.93 0.82
CA PRO A 36 -3.92 7.26 0.53
C PRO A 36 -4.49 7.37 -0.89
N ASP A 37 -3.99 6.54 -1.81
CA ASP A 37 -4.36 6.55 -3.22
C ASP A 37 -5.41 5.46 -3.54
N PHE A 38 -5.96 4.80 -2.52
CA PHE A 38 -7.00 3.78 -2.69
C PHE A 38 -8.14 4.31 -3.55
N SER A 39 -8.46 3.57 -4.61
CA SER A 39 -9.59 3.81 -5.49
C SER A 39 -10.19 2.50 -5.97
N VAL A 40 -11.52 2.49 -6.10
CA VAL A 40 -12.25 1.42 -6.78
C VAL A 40 -12.04 1.61 -8.28
N THR A 41 -11.48 0.59 -8.93
CA THR A 41 -11.15 0.62 -10.37
C THR A 41 -12.22 -0.06 -11.21
N ASP A 42 -12.33 0.37 -12.47
CA ASP A 42 -13.28 -0.17 -13.46
C ASP A 42 -12.86 -1.53 -14.04
N ILE A 43 -11.62 -1.98 -13.79
CA ILE A 43 -11.04 -3.14 -14.47
C ILE A 43 -11.46 -4.42 -13.73
N PRO A 44 -12.18 -5.35 -14.38
CA PRO A 44 -12.46 -6.64 -13.78
C PRO A 44 -11.14 -7.36 -13.48
N VAL A 45 -10.94 -7.75 -12.22
CA VAL A 45 -9.71 -8.39 -11.74
C VAL A 45 -9.43 -9.73 -12.46
N ASN A 46 -10.46 -10.35 -13.06
CA ASN A 46 -10.36 -11.65 -13.71
C ASN A 46 -10.76 -11.60 -15.21
N PRO A 47 -9.85 -11.98 -16.14
CA PRO A 47 -10.12 -12.03 -17.58
C PRO A 47 -11.31 -12.93 -17.98
N ILE A 48 -11.57 -14.00 -17.22
CA ILE A 48 -12.69 -14.92 -17.47
C ILE A 48 -14.02 -14.25 -17.08
N GLN A 49 -14.06 -13.56 -15.93
CA GLN A 49 -15.25 -12.80 -15.54
C GLN A 49 -15.50 -11.65 -16.53
N ALA A 50 -14.44 -10.99 -17.02
CA ALA A 50 -14.55 -10.00 -18.07
C ALA A 50 -15.14 -10.59 -19.37
N ALA A 51 -14.62 -11.74 -19.82
CA ALA A 51 -15.11 -12.40 -21.03
C ALA A 51 -16.54 -12.94 -20.91
N ILE A 52 -16.94 -13.43 -19.73
CA ILE A 52 -18.32 -13.87 -19.47
C ILE A 52 -19.27 -12.67 -19.47
N LYS A 53 -18.91 -11.58 -18.78
CA LYS A 53 -19.68 -10.34 -18.77
C LYS A 53 -19.81 -9.76 -20.18
N GLU A 54 -18.73 -9.75 -20.94
CA GLU A 54 -18.70 -9.26 -22.32
C GLU A 54 -19.58 -10.10 -23.25
N ASN A 55 -19.50 -11.43 -23.20
CA ASN A 55 -20.30 -12.32 -24.06
C ASN A 55 -21.80 -12.27 -23.70
N MET A 56 -22.15 -12.19 -22.41
CA MET A 56 -23.54 -11.98 -21.98
C MET A 56 -24.08 -10.63 -22.47
N HIS A 57 -23.31 -9.57 -22.29
CA HIS A 57 -23.70 -8.23 -22.74
C HIS A 57 -23.86 -8.21 -24.27
N ARG A 58 -22.94 -8.82 -25.02
CA ARG A 58 -23.00 -8.88 -26.49
C ARG A 58 -24.28 -9.56 -26.98
N ALA A 59 -24.59 -10.76 -26.49
CA ALA A 59 -25.80 -11.48 -26.89
C ALA A 59 -27.07 -10.68 -26.58
N TYR A 60 -27.09 -9.95 -25.47
CA TYR A 60 -28.22 -9.10 -25.10
C TYR A 60 -28.39 -7.90 -26.04
N TRP A 61 -27.29 -7.28 -26.46
CA TRP A 61 -27.34 -6.18 -27.41
C TRP A 61 -27.70 -6.62 -28.83
N ASP A 62 -27.27 -7.82 -29.24
CA ASP A 62 -27.63 -8.40 -30.54
C ASP A 62 -29.16 -8.63 -30.61
N LEU A 63 -29.76 -9.14 -29.53
CA LEU A 63 -31.23 -9.27 -29.42
C LEU A 63 -31.95 -7.93 -29.51
N LEU A 64 -31.45 -6.88 -28.84
CA LEU A 64 -32.03 -5.55 -28.95
C LEU A 64 -31.93 -5.00 -30.39
N THR A 65 -30.81 -5.25 -31.07
CA THR A 65 -30.63 -4.86 -32.48
C THR A 65 -31.61 -5.61 -33.40
N GLU A 66 -31.77 -6.92 -33.20
CA GLU A 66 -32.73 -7.74 -33.96
C GLU A 66 -34.17 -7.25 -33.78
N ASP A 67 -34.56 -6.93 -32.55
CA ASP A 67 -35.90 -6.44 -32.23
C ASP A 67 -36.21 -5.10 -32.88
N LEU A 68 -35.26 -4.18 -32.85
CA LEU A 68 -35.41 -2.87 -33.48
C LEU A 68 -35.37 -2.92 -35.01
N ALA A 69 -34.85 -4.00 -35.60
CA ALA A 69 -34.83 -4.23 -37.04
C ALA A 69 -36.13 -4.85 -37.59
N LYS A 70 -37.06 -5.30 -36.72
CA LYS A 70 -38.38 -5.79 -37.12
C LYS A 70 -39.24 -4.69 -37.77
N ASP A 71 -40.28 -5.09 -38.51
CA ASP A 71 -41.27 -4.18 -39.08
C ASP A 71 -42.70 -4.59 -38.66
N PRO A 72 -43.36 -3.84 -37.74
CA PRO A 72 -42.85 -2.67 -37.03
C PRO A 72 -41.77 -3.04 -35.98
N PRO A 73 -40.89 -2.09 -35.59
CA PRO A 73 -39.86 -2.33 -34.57
C PRO A 73 -40.46 -2.75 -33.23
N ASP A 74 -39.80 -3.70 -32.55
CA ASP A 74 -40.17 -4.16 -31.22
C ASP A 74 -39.36 -3.40 -30.17
N TYR A 75 -40.03 -2.62 -29.33
CA TYR A 75 -39.39 -1.81 -28.29
C TYR A 75 -39.45 -2.46 -26.90
N GLY A 76 -39.88 -3.72 -26.79
CA GLY A 76 -40.03 -4.41 -25.51
C GLY A 76 -38.74 -4.45 -24.67
N HIS A 77 -37.62 -4.86 -25.28
CA HIS A 77 -36.32 -4.85 -24.59
C HIS A 77 -35.82 -3.44 -24.27
N ALA A 78 -36.01 -2.48 -25.18
CA ALA A 78 -35.64 -1.08 -24.94
C ALA A 78 -36.39 -0.49 -23.73
N PHE A 79 -37.67 -0.80 -23.58
CA PHE A 79 -38.48 -0.40 -22.43
C PHE A 79 -37.92 -0.96 -21.11
N ASN A 80 -37.58 -2.25 -21.06
CA ASN A 80 -37.02 -2.86 -19.85
C ASN A 80 -35.69 -2.20 -19.45
N LEU A 81 -34.84 -1.88 -20.43
CA LEU A 81 -33.57 -1.19 -20.19
C LEU A 81 -33.77 0.22 -19.63
N LEU A 82 -34.77 0.96 -20.13
CA LEU A 82 -35.12 2.27 -19.58
C LEU A 82 -35.58 2.16 -18.10
N MET A 83 -36.28 1.09 -17.73
CA MET A 83 -36.68 0.85 -16.34
C MET A 83 -35.49 0.48 -15.46
N GLU A 84 -34.54 -0.30 -15.98
CA GLU A 84 -33.29 -0.60 -15.27
C GLU A 84 -32.42 0.65 -15.08
N ILE A 85 -32.31 1.50 -16.11
CA ILE A 85 -31.63 2.80 -16.03
C ILE A 85 -32.30 3.68 -14.97
N LYS A 86 -33.63 3.76 -14.98
CA LYS A 86 -34.39 4.50 -13.96
C LYS A 86 -34.03 4.02 -12.55
N GLN A 87 -34.08 2.71 -12.31
CA GLN A 87 -33.81 2.14 -10.99
C GLN A 87 -32.38 2.44 -10.56
N THR A 88 -31.42 2.25 -11.46
CA THR A 88 -30.00 2.55 -11.21
C THR A 88 -29.78 4.02 -10.83
N ILE A 89 -30.42 4.96 -11.54
CA ILE A 89 -30.32 6.38 -11.21
C ILE A 89 -30.90 6.66 -9.81
N LEU A 90 -32.06 6.10 -9.48
CA LEU A 90 -32.76 6.38 -8.23
C LEU A 90 -32.07 5.77 -7.00
N ASP A 91 -31.50 4.58 -7.13
CA ASP A 91 -30.94 3.82 -6.02
C ASP A 91 -29.44 4.03 -5.86
N ASP A 92 -28.68 3.99 -6.97
CA ASP A 92 -27.22 3.96 -6.92
C ASP A 92 -26.60 5.36 -7.09
N LEU A 93 -27.20 6.22 -7.92
CA LEU A 93 -26.62 7.54 -8.23
C LEU A 93 -27.18 8.67 -7.37
N LEU A 94 -28.46 8.59 -6.99
CA LEU A 94 -29.13 9.66 -6.26
C LEU A 94 -29.26 9.36 -4.76
N SER A 95 -28.54 10.15 -3.95
CA SER A 95 -28.75 10.16 -2.49
C SER A 95 -30.18 10.56 -2.08
N PRO A 96 -30.62 10.23 -0.84
CA PRO A 96 -31.93 10.65 -0.31
C PRO A 96 -32.17 12.17 -0.32
N ALA A 97 -31.13 12.99 -0.37
CA ALA A 97 -31.25 14.45 -0.41
C ALA A 97 -31.76 14.97 -1.77
N HIS A 98 -31.67 14.19 -2.85
CA HIS A 98 -32.02 14.61 -4.21
C HIS A 98 -33.52 14.53 -4.52
N VAL A 99 -34.38 15.01 -3.62
CA VAL A 99 -35.85 14.87 -3.71
C VAL A 99 -36.41 15.39 -5.04
N ARG A 100 -35.97 16.57 -5.49
CA ARG A 100 -36.45 17.18 -6.74
C ARG A 100 -36.04 16.38 -7.98
N LEU A 101 -34.79 15.92 -8.03
CA LEU A 101 -34.29 15.10 -9.15
C LEU A 101 -34.96 13.73 -9.18
N LYS A 102 -35.18 13.09 -8.02
CA LYS A 102 -35.94 11.83 -7.94
C LYS A 102 -37.37 12.01 -8.47
N ALA A 103 -38.03 13.13 -8.18
CA ALA A 103 -39.36 13.42 -8.72
C ALA A 103 -39.34 13.64 -10.25
N GLU A 104 -38.33 14.38 -10.75
CA GLU A 104 -38.13 14.60 -12.20
C GLU A 104 -37.92 13.27 -12.94
N VAL A 105 -37.02 12.41 -12.45
CA VAL A 105 -36.76 11.06 -12.99
C VAL A 105 -38.03 10.21 -13.00
N ASN A 106 -38.77 10.18 -11.88
CA ASN A 106 -40.00 9.38 -11.80
C ASN A 106 -41.10 9.87 -12.74
N SER A 107 -41.17 11.18 -13.00
CA SER A 107 -42.13 11.76 -13.94
C SER A 107 -41.80 11.42 -15.39
N VAL A 108 -40.53 11.58 -15.80
CA VAL A 108 -40.12 11.35 -17.20
C VAL A 108 -40.01 9.85 -17.53
N LEU A 109 -39.54 9.04 -16.58
CA LEU A 109 -39.46 7.58 -16.69
C LEU A 109 -40.61 6.90 -15.95
N ASP A 110 -41.83 7.44 -16.04
CA ASP A 110 -43.01 6.81 -15.44
C ASP A 110 -43.34 5.49 -16.17
N GLU A 111 -43.40 4.39 -15.42
CA GLU A 111 -43.54 3.04 -15.99
C GLU A 111 -44.87 2.89 -16.73
N ASN A 112 -45.97 3.34 -16.11
CA ASN A 112 -47.30 3.22 -16.69
C ASN A 112 -47.42 4.03 -17.98
N SER A 113 -46.90 5.26 -17.96
CA SER A 113 -46.90 6.16 -19.12
C SER A 113 -46.07 5.59 -20.28
N LEU A 114 -44.89 5.05 -20.00
CA LEU A 114 -44.04 4.44 -21.02
C LEU A 114 -44.60 3.11 -21.53
N ARG A 115 -45.22 2.30 -20.66
CA ARG A 115 -45.89 1.06 -21.05
C ARG A 115 -47.08 1.32 -21.97
N ASN A 116 -47.90 2.33 -21.67
CA ASN A 116 -48.99 2.75 -22.55
C ASN A 116 -48.49 3.20 -23.94
N LYS A 117 -47.34 3.91 -24.00
CA LYS A 117 -46.72 4.30 -25.27
C LYS A 117 -46.12 3.12 -26.04
N LEU A 118 -45.59 2.13 -25.33
CA LEU A 118 -45.10 0.89 -25.91
C LEU A 118 -46.24 0.11 -26.57
N GLU A 119 -47.37 -0.08 -25.89
CA GLU A 119 -48.55 -0.78 -26.43
C GLU A 119 -49.13 -0.10 -27.68
N GLN A 120 -48.98 1.22 -27.79
CA GLN A 120 -49.39 2.01 -28.95
C GLN A 120 -48.30 2.12 -30.03
N ASN A 121 -47.15 1.47 -29.87
CA ASN A 121 -45.97 1.56 -30.75
C ASN A 121 -45.52 3.02 -31.02
N CYS A 122 -45.64 3.90 -30.01
CA CYS A 122 -45.31 5.32 -30.11
C CYS A 122 -44.27 5.79 -29.08
N ILE A 123 -43.52 4.85 -28.50
CA ILE A 123 -42.46 5.15 -27.53
C ILE A 123 -41.27 5.86 -28.20
N ASP A 124 -40.85 7.00 -27.66
CA ASP A 124 -39.69 7.76 -28.13
C ASP A 124 -38.44 7.43 -27.29
N VAL A 125 -37.83 6.29 -27.57
CA VAL A 125 -36.63 5.81 -26.85
C VAL A 125 -35.48 6.80 -26.98
N ARG A 126 -35.31 7.45 -28.14
CA ARG A 126 -34.22 8.39 -28.40
C ARG A 126 -34.41 9.70 -27.63
N GLY A 127 -35.62 10.22 -27.56
CA GLY A 127 -35.95 11.39 -26.74
C GLY A 127 -35.75 11.11 -25.25
N THR A 128 -36.22 9.95 -24.78
CA THR A 128 -36.00 9.52 -23.39
C THR A 128 -34.52 9.32 -23.08
N GLY A 129 -33.76 8.70 -23.96
CA GLY A 129 -32.31 8.53 -23.82
C GLY A 129 -31.57 9.87 -23.76
N ARG A 130 -31.93 10.84 -24.59
CA ARG A 130 -31.34 12.20 -24.53
C ARG A 130 -31.61 12.91 -23.21
N PHE A 131 -32.82 12.81 -22.68
CA PHE A 131 -33.13 13.32 -21.34
C PHE A 131 -32.23 12.68 -20.26
N ILE A 132 -32.04 11.35 -20.33
CA ILE A 132 -31.17 10.62 -19.40
C ILE A 132 -29.73 11.13 -19.52
N VAL A 133 -29.19 11.27 -20.73
CA VAL A 133 -27.83 11.77 -20.96
C VAL A 133 -27.66 13.18 -20.36
N ASP A 134 -28.63 14.07 -20.54
CA ASP A 134 -28.57 15.42 -19.96
C ASP A 134 -28.71 15.43 -18.44
N LEU A 135 -29.49 14.52 -17.87
CA LEU A 135 -29.55 14.32 -16.42
C LEU A 135 -28.22 13.81 -15.87
N LEU A 136 -27.64 12.78 -16.47
CA LEU A 136 -26.35 12.21 -16.07
C LEU A 136 -25.23 13.24 -16.22
N GLY A 137 -25.26 14.04 -17.29
CA GLY A 137 -24.32 15.15 -17.51
C GLY A 137 -24.36 16.24 -16.43
N ARG A 138 -25.49 16.41 -15.73
CA ARG A 138 -25.59 17.31 -14.57
C ARG A 138 -25.06 16.70 -13.27
N LEU A 139 -24.91 15.37 -13.23
CA LEU A 139 -24.57 14.60 -12.03
C LEU A 139 -23.12 14.09 -12.03
N CYS A 140 -22.54 13.88 -13.21
CA CYS A 140 -21.17 13.36 -13.34
C CYS A 140 -20.11 14.42 -13.03
N ALA A 141 -18.88 13.96 -12.80
CA ALA A 141 -17.72 14.84 -12.64
C ALA A 141 -17.33 15.50 -13.98
N PRO A 142 -16.73 16.71 -13.99
CA PRO A 142 -16.34 17.44 -15.21
C PRO A 142 -15.44 16.63 -16.16
N GLU A 143 -14.65 15.70 -15.63
CA GLU A 143 -13.80 14.78 -16.40
C GLU A 143 -14.61 13.91 -17.38
N ARG A 144 -15.91 13.74 -17.15
CA ARG A 144 -16.82 12.93 -17.98
C ARG A 144 -17.55 13.74 -19.06
N ASP A 145 -17.38 15.07 -19.12
CA ASP A 145 -18.08 15.94 -20.09
C ASP A 145 -17.85 15.50 -21.54
N THR A 146 -16.63 15.06 -21.88
CA THR A 146 -16.31 14.56 -23.23
C THR A 146 -17.07 13.29 -23.59
N MET A 147 -17.39 12.43 -22.61
CA MET A 147 -18.18 11.22 -22.81
C MET A 147 -19.67 11.57 -22.97
N VAL A 148 -20.18 12.48 -22.14
CA VAL A 148 -21.56 12.98 -22.23
C VAL A 148 -21.81 13.61 -23.60
N GLU A 149 -20.88 14.42 -24.09
CA GLU A 149 -21.04 15.10 -25.39
C GLU A 149 -21.04 14.11 -26.56
N LYS A 150 -20.25 13.03 -26.50
CA LYS A 150 -20.33 11.94 -27.48
C LYS A 150 -21.70 11.26 -27.47
N LEU A 151 -22.25 10.99 -26.27
CA LEU A 151 -23.56 10.37 -26.13
C LEU A 151 -24.70 11.25 -26.65
N ARG A 152 -24.58 12.59 -26.53
CA ARG A 152 -25.56 13.52 -27.10
C ARG A 152 -25.64 13.46 -28.62
N GLN A 153 -24.54 13.14 -29.27
CA GLN A 153 -24.42 13.05 -30.73
C GLN A 153 -24.76 11.66 -31.26
N GLU A 154 -25.02 10.68 -30.39
CA GLU A 154 -25.33 9.31 -30.78
C GLU A 154 -26.72 9.22 -31.45
N GLU A 155 -26.76 8.57 -32.62
CA GLU A 155 -27.98 8.41 -33.40
C GLU A 155 -28.61 7.04 -33.23
N GLY A 156 -27.79 6.01 -32.95
CA GLY A 156 -28.25 4.64 -32.73
C GLY A 156 -28.88 4.45 -31.36
N VAL A 157 -30.08 3.86 -31.30
CA VAL A 157 -30.77 3.57 -30.03
C VAL A 157 -29.97 2.59 -29.17
N VAL A 158 -29.37 1.57 -29.81
CA VAL A 158 -28.58 0.54 -29.12
C VAL A 158 -27.31 1.15 -28.53
N GLU A 159 -26.58 1.92 -29.33
CA GLU A 159 -25.33 2.59 -28.96
C GLU A 159 -25.56 3.63 -27.86
N LEU A 160 -26.67 4.36 -27.94
CA LEU A 160 -27.08 5.33 -26.91
C LEU A 160 -27.33 4.63 -25.57
N ILE A 161 -28.14 3.56 -25.53
CA ILE A 161 -28.44 2.83 -24.29
C ILE A 161 -27.17 2.19 -23.73
N LYS A 162 -26.35 1.53 -24.57
CA LYS A 162 -25.04 0.98 -24.18
C LYS A 162 -24.17 2.05 -23.52
N GLY A 163 -24.09 3.21 -24.15
CA GLY A 163 -23.30 4.33 -23.70
C GLY A 163 -23.78 4.92 -22.38
N ILE A 164 -25.10 4.98 -22.17
CA ILE A 164 -25.72 5.38 -20.89
C ILE A 164 -25.32 4.42 -19.77
N PHE A 165 -25.44 3.10 -19.98
CA PHE A 165 -25.01 2.10 -18.97
C PHE A 165 -23.54 2.25 -18.63
N ASN A 166 -22.68 2.39 -19.63
CA ASN A 166 -21.25 2.58 -19.40
C ASN A 166 -20.95 3.86 -18.60
N LEU A 167 -21.63 4.97 -18.92
CA LEU A 167 -21.49 6.22 -18.17
C LEU A 167 -21.95 6.04 -16.71
N MET A 168 -23.09 5.37 -16.48
CA MET A 168 -23.58 5.11 -15.13
C MET A 168 -22.61 4.23 -14.32
N ASP A 169 -22.04 3.17 -14.90
CA ASP A 169 -21.08 2.30 -14.23
C ASP A 169 -19.84 3.09 -13.77
N ILE A 170 -19.30 3.95 -14.65
CA ILE A 170 -18.20 4.86 -14.31
C ILE A 170 -18.61 5.83 -13.20
N MET A 171 -19.81 6.41 -13.28
CA MET A 171 -20.33 7.33 -12.26
C MET A 171 -20.49 6.66 -10.89
N LYS A 172 -20.86 5.38 -10.83
CA LYS A 172 -20.92 4.63 -9.55
C LYS A 172 -19.54 4.55 -8.89
N ASN A 173 -18.49 4.34 -9.68
CA ASN A 173 -17.13 4.33 -9.18
C ASN A 173 -16.66 5.73 -8.78
N ASP A 174 -16.99 6.77 -9.55
CA ASP A 174 -16.72 8.16 -9.19
C ASP A 174 -17.37 8.52 -7.84
N LEU A 175 -18.64 8.17 -7.64
CA LEU A 175 -19.38 8.39 -6.38
C LEU A 175 -18.79 7.60 -5.21
N THR A 176 -18.37 6.35 -5.44
CA THR A 176 -17.74 5.50 -4.43
C THR A 176 -16.40 6.09 -4.00
N ASN A 177 -15.55 6.49 -4.95
CA ASN A 177 -14.27 7.12 -4.69
C ASN A 177 -14.43 8.48 -4.00
N TYR A 178 -15.43 9.27 -4.39
CA TYR A 178 -15.80 10.51 -3.70
C TYR A 178 -16.22 10.25 -2.24
N ALA A 179 -17.06 9.24 -2.00
CA ALA A 179 -17.51 8.87 -0.67
C ALA A 179 -16.35 8.38 0.21
N ILE A 180 -15.45 7.56 -0.33
CA ILE A 180 -14.22 7.12 0.35
C ILE A 180 -13.36 8.33 0.72
N SER A 181 -13.06 9.20 -0.25
CA SER A 181 -12.25 10.40 -0.03
C SER A 181 -12.84 11.30 1.06
N LYS A 182 -14.15 11.56 1.01
CA LYS A 182 -14.85 12.41 1.99
C LYS A 182 -14.87 11.81 3.40
N ASN A 183 -14.93 10.48 3.53
CA ASN A 183 -15.06 9.79 4.81
C ASN A 183 -13.75 9.16 5.30
N ARG A 184 -12.63 9.34 4.60
CA ARG A 184 -11.36 8.65 4.85
C ARG A 184 -10.89 8.75 6.31
N ALA A 185 -10.92 9.95 6.89
CA ALA A 185 -10.54 10.15 8.30
C ALA A 185 -11.41 9.34 9.29
N ALA A 186 -12.70 9.21 9.01
CA ALA A 186 -13.61 8.39 9.82
C ALA A 186 -13.33 6.88 9.64
N VAL A 187 -13.01 6.46 8.42
CA VAL A 187 -12.61 5.07 8.12
C VAL A 187 -11.30 4.73 8.83
N GLU A 188 -10.30 5.61 8.83
CA GLU A 188 -9.03 5.41 9.54
C GLU A 188 -9.24 5.23 11.06
N GLU A 189 -10.11 6.05 11.68
CA GLU A 189 -10.44 5.88 13.10
C GLU A 189 -11.20 4.58 13.37
N TYR A 190 -12.12 4.21 12.48
CA TYR A 190 -12.90 2.98 12.61
C TYR A 190 -12.03 1.73 12.40
N SER A 191 -11.10 1.76 11.44
CA SER A 191 -10.26 0.62 11.03
C SER A 191 -9.49 0.06 12.22
N ALA A 192 -8.83 0.91 13.01
CA ALA A 192 -8.08 0.47 14.18
C ALA A 192 -8.97 -0.24 15.23
N LYS A 193 -10.17 0.30 15.49
CA LYS A 193 -11.12 -0.31 16.44
C LYS A 193 -11.66 -1.63 15.91
N PHE A 194 -11.96 -1.69 14.61
CA PHE A 194 -12.48 -2.87 13.95
C PHE A 194 -11.43 -3.99 13.90
N GLU A 195 -10.20 -3.68 13.48
CA GLU A 195 -9.09 -4.63 13.43
C GLU A 195 -8.77 -5.23 14.79
N TYR A 196 -8.70 -4.39 15.83
CA TYR A 196 -8.45 -4.88 17.18
C TYR A 196 -9.56 -5.84 17.64
N LYS A 197 -10.83 -5.49 17.38
CA LYS A 197 -11.98 -6.34 17.71
C LYS A 197 -11.94 -7.68 16.98
N GLU A 198 -11.64 -7.69 15.68
CA GLU A 198 -11.54 -8.93 14.90
C GLU A 198 -10.34 -9.78 15.36
N PHE A 199 -9.23 -9.13 15.75
CA PHE A 199 -8.08 -9.84 16.32
C PHE A 199 -8.40 -10.50 17.66
N LEU A 200 -9.16 -9.83 18.53
CA LEU A 200 -9.61 -10.45 19.80
C LEU A 200 -10.51 -11.67 19.55
N LYS A 201 -11.45 -11.59 18.59
CA LYS A 201 -12.26 -12.76 18.21
C LYS A 201 -11.40 -13.91 17.68
N TYR A 202 -10.31 -13.58 16.98
CA TYR A 202 -9.34 -14.58 16.54
C TYR A 202 -8.62 -15.23 17.73
N LEU A 203 -8.19 -14.45 18.72
CA LEU A 203 -7.56 -14.98 19.95
C LEU A 203 -8.51 -15.85 20.78
N ASP A 204 -9.81 -15.55 20.84
CA ASP A 204 -10.81 -16.40 21.52
C ASP A 204 -10.86 -17.82 20.92
N LYS A 205 -10.63 -17.93 19.60
CA LYS A 205 -10.58 -19.21 18.90
C LYS A 205 -9.20 -19.87 18.96
N PHE A 206 -8.15 -19.06 18.97
CA PHE A 206 -6.75 -19.48 18.97
C PHE A 206 -5.97 -18.73 20.07
N PRO A 207 -5.98 -19.21 21.32
CA PRO A 207 -5.33 -18.51 22.45
C PRO A 207 -3.83 -18.25 22.25
N ASP A 208 -3.13 -19.15 21.55
CA ASP A 208 -1.70 -18.99 21.21
C ASP A 208 -1.47 -18.13 19.95
N GLY A 209 -2.51 -17.49 19.42
CA GLY A 209 -2.50 -16.72 18.17
C GLY A 209 -1.70 -15.42 18.20
N SER A 210 -1.07 -15.08 19.34
CA SER A 210 -0.18 -13.92 19.50
C SER A 210 1.23 -14.29 19.96
N LEU A 211 1.63 -15.57 19.82
CA LEU A 211 2.91 -16.05 20.31
C LEU A 211 4.09 -15.40 19.59
N MET A 212 4.03 -15.28 18.26
CA MET A 212 5.09 -14.64 17.48
C MET A 212 5.16 -13.14 17.77
N THR A 213 4.03 -12.49 18.06
CA THR A 213 3.96 -11.09 18.49
C THR A 213 4.67 -10.89 19.83
N LYS A 214 4.46 -11.80 20.79
CA LYS A 214 5.13 -11.75 22.09
C LYS A 214 6.63 -11.98 21.99
N GLU A 215 7.07 -12.95 21.20
CA GLU A 215 8.51 -13.19 20.95
C GLU A 215 9.16 -12.02 20.19
N TRP A 216 8.47 -11.44 19.21
CA TRP A 216 8.93 -10.25 18.50
C TRP A 216 9.13 -9.05 19.44
N LEU A 217 8.16 -8.78 20.32
CA LEU A 217 8.27 -7.72 21.33
C LEU A 217 9.39 -8.00 22.33
N LYS A 218 9.58 -9.27 22.73
CA LYS A 218 10.64 -9.67 23.67
C LYS A 218 12.03 -9.37 23.11
N LEU A 219 12.28 -9.74 21.86
CA LEU A 219 13.55 -9.41 21.19
C LEU A 219 13.77 -7.90 21.11
N ALA A 220 12.74 -7.16 20.70
CA ALA A 220 12.82 -5.70 20.63
C ALA A 220 13.00 -5.03 22.00
N TYR A 221 12.46 -5.62 23.07
CA TYR A 221 12.63 -5.15 24.44
C TYR A 221 14.08 -5.31 24.91
N HIS A 222 14.70 -6.46 24.68
CA HIS A 222 16.11 -6.68 25.02
C HIS A 222 17.05 -5.79 24.22
N ASP A 223 16.72 -5.48 22.96
CA ASP A 223 17.47 -4.52 22.15
C ASP A 223 17.28 -3.06 22.61
N ALA A 224 16.12 -2.73 23.19
CA ALA A 224 15.83 -1.41 23.76
C ALA A 224 16.49 -1.18 25.12
N PHE A 225 16.49 -2.21 25.95
CA PHE A 225 16.93 -2.18 27.34
C PHE A 225 17.91 -3.31 27.60
N PRO A 226 19.15 -3.23 27.07
CA PRO A 226 20.16 -4.25 27.30
C PRO A 226 20.47 -4.33 28.79
N SER A 227 20.40 -5.55 29.37
CA SER A 227 20.76 -5.79 30.75
C SER A 227 22.25 -5.44 30.95
N THR A 228 22.54 -4.42 31.76
CA THR A 228 23.91 -4.12 32.19
C THR A 228 24.35 -5.16 33.23
N SER A 229 24.77 -6.33 32.77
CA SER A 229 25.42 -7.36 33.60
C SER A 229 26.88 -7.56 33.22
N SER A 230 27.62 -6.46 33.05
CA SER A 230 29.10 -6.43 33.06
C SER A 230 29.61 -5.01 32.81
N ASP A 231 29.82 -4.21 33.85
CA ASP A 231 31.14 -3.67 34.18
C ASP A 231 31.09 -2.93 35.52
N ASP A 232 32.07 -3.21 36.37
CA ASP A 232 32.24 -2.64 37.70
C ASP A 232 32.74 -1.18 37.58
N SER A 233 32.39 -0.36 38.58
CA SER A 233 32.97 0.96 38.89
C SER A 233 32.29 2.22 38.30
N GLN A 234 31.21 2.66 38.92
CA GLN A 234 31.01 4.10 39.24
C GLN A 234 29.91 4.30 40.30
N PRO A 235 30.09 5.18 41.30
CA PRO A 235 29.11 5.37 42.37
C PRO A 235 27.86 6.10 41.84
N GLN A 236 26.74 5.39 41.81
CA GLN A 236 25.43 5.93 41.46
C GLN A 236 24.99 7.02 42.46
N ALA A 237 24.88 8.26 41.98
CA ALA A 237 24.03 9.25 42.62
C ALA A 237 22.57 8.77 42.50
N LYS A 238 21.86 8.80 43.64
CA LYS A 238 20.45 8.38 43.84
C LYS A 238 19.55 8.70 42.63
N ARG A 239 19.35 7.73 41.74
CA ARG A 239 18.13 7.62 40.95
C ARG A 239 17.15 6.80 41.77
N GLU A 240 16.02 7.41 42.13
CA GLU A 240 14.88 6.70 42.70
C GLU A 240 14.57 5.48 41.83
N ARG A 241 14.47 4.29 42.45
CA ARG A 241 14.06 3.08 41.75
C ARG A 241 12.67 3.31 41.16
N PRO A 242 12.46 3.23 39.83
CA PRO A 242 11.11 3.24 39.29
C PRO A 242 10.37 2.02 39.85
N THR A 243 9.14 2.22 40.28
CA THR A 243 8.27 1.12 40.69
C THR A 243 8.14 0.11 39.53
N PRO A 244 8.23 -1.21 39.80
CA PRO A 244 8.34 -2.25 38.76
C PRO A 244 7.11 -2.37 37.84
N GLU A 245 5.95 -1.82 38.20
CA GLU A 245 4.67 -2.16 37.58
C GLU A 245 4.24 -1.33 36.35
N HIS A 246 4.85 -0.16 36.10
CA HIS A 246 4.35 0.74 35.05
C HIS A 246 5.22 0.74 33.78
N ILE A 247 4.66 0.23 32.67
CA ILE A 247 5.19 0.43 31.31
C ILE A 247 4.66 1.79 30.80
N SER A 248 5.55 2.75 30.61
CA SER A 248 5.21 4.06 30.08
C SER A 248 4.86 3.99 28.60
N ASP A 249 4.16 5.00 28.08
CA ASP A 249 3.84 5.09 26.65
C ASP A 249 5.12 5.17 25.81
N ASP A 250 6.15 5.84 26.33
CA ASP A 250 7.46 5.95 25.69
C ASP A 250 8.17 4.59 25.58
N ASP A 251 8.03 3.72 26.59
CA ASP A 251 8.57 2.35 26.54
C ASP A 251 7.92 1.55 25.41
N VAL A 252 6.60 1.63 25.26
CA VAL A 252 5.87 0.95 24.17
C VAL A 252 6.32 1.50 22.82
N ILE A 253 6.43 2.82 22.67
CA ILE A 253 6.90 3.46 21.42
C ILE A 253 8.32 3.04 21.10
N THR A 254 9.23 3.05 22.08
CA THR A 254 10.64 2.69 21.93
C THR A 254 10.79 1.23 21.51
N VAL A 255 10.12 0.30 22.20
CA VAL A 255 10.22 -1.13 21.89
C VAL A 255 9.58 -1.44 20.54
N THR A 256 8.37 -0.95 20.27
CA THR A 256 7.71 -1.19 18.97
C THR A 256 8.49 -0.59 17.81
N SER A 257 9.13 0.57 17.98
CA SER A 257 9.98 1.18 16.93
C SER A 257 11.17 0.29 16.57
N LYS A 258 11.85 -0.30 17.56
CA LYS A 258 12.91 -1.30 17.32
C LYS A 258 12.37 -2.56 16.68
N GLY A 259 11.21 -3.03 17.14
CA GLY A 259 10.54 -4.17 16.56
C GLY A 259 10.21 -3.97 15.09
N TYR A 260 9.65 -2.82 14.71
CA TYR A 260 9.33 -2.51 13.31
C TYR A 260 10.59 -2.39 12.45
N LEU A 261 11.64 -1.75 12.95
CA LEU A 261 12.92 -1.66 12.27
C LEU A 261 13.47 -3.06 11.95
N ARG A 262 13.39 -4.01 12.89
CA ARG A 262 13.82 -5.39 12.66
C ARG A 262 13.07 -6.08 11.51
N LEU A 263 11.82 -5.70 11.25
CA LEU A 263 11.02 -6.31 10.18
C LEU A 263 11.45 -5.87 8.77
N ILE A 264 12.08 -4.70 8.65
CA ILE A 264 12.55 -4.15 7.36
C ILE A 264 14.04 -4.33 7.14
N GLU A 265 14.80 -4.68 8.19
CA GLU A 265 16.23 -4.98 8.02
C GLU A 265 16.49 -6.37 7.42
N THR A 266 15.46 -7.22 7.28
CA THR A 266 15.59 -8.59 6.77
C THR A 266 14.34 -8.97 5.97
N VAL A 267 14.52 -9.57 4.79
CA VAL A 267 13.43 -9.88 3.83
C VAL A 267 12.44 -10.94 4.36
N ASN A 268 12.80 -11.72 5.38
CA ASN A 268 11.90 -12.67 6.04
C ASN A 268 12.22 -12.75 7.55
N PRO A 269 11.78 -11.76 8.34
CA PRO A 269 12.14 -11.70 9.74
C PRO A 269 11.39 -12.80 10.52
N THR A 270 12.12 -13.51 11.38
CA THR A 270 11.56 -14.43 12.35
C THR A 270 11.92 -13.99 13.77
N PRO A 271 10.95 -13.91 14.70
CA PRO A 271 9.51 -14.10 14.51
C PRO A 271 8.85 -12.95 13.72
N PHE A 272 7.75 -13.27 13.01
CA PHE A 272 6.90 -12.26 12.35
C PHE A 272 5.60 -12.10 13.16
N PRO A 273 5.27 -10.90 13.65
CA PRO A 273 4.14 -10.71 14.56
C PRO A 273 2.79 -10.86 13.83
N GLU A 274 1.87 -11.62 14.43
CA GLU A 274 0.53 -11.85 13.89
C GLU A 274 -0.29 -10.56 13.75
N THR A 275 0.01 -9.55 14.57
CA THR A 275 -0.60 -8.21 14.49
C THR A 275 -0.27 -7.45 13.21
N LEU A 276 0.77 -7.81 12.47
CA LEU A 276 1.15 -7.21 11.18
C LEU A 276 0.87 -8.15 9.98
N ARG A 277 0.06 -9.18 10.17
CA ARG A 277 -0.19 -10.21 9.14
C ARG A 277 -0.75 -9.64 7.84
N ILE A 278 -1.63 -8.64 7.91
CA ILE A 278 -2.23 -7.99 6.72
C ILE A 278 -1.13 -7.28 5.90
N ASP A 279 -0.18 -6.65 6.58
CA ASP A 279 0.91 -5.87 5.97
C ASP A 279 2.15 -6.69 5.60
N LYS A 280 2.13 -8.02 5.71
CA LYS A 280 3.31 -8.86 5.49
C LYS A 280 3.98 -8.62 4.13
N GLY A 281 3.19 -8.55 3.05
CA GLY A 281 3.72 -8.29 1.70
C GLY A 281 4.30 -6.88 1.57
N ARG A 282 3.67 -5.87 2.17
CA ARG A 282 4.15 -4.48 2.14
C ARG A 282 5.46 -4.32 2.92
N LEU A 283 5.57 -4.97 4.07
CA LEU A 283 6.78 -4.96 4.89
C LEU A 283 7.94 -5.70 4.21
N ALA A 284 7.67 -6.79 3.49
CA ALA A 284 8.68 -7.48 2.69
C ALA A 284 9.22 -6.57 1.56
N ALA A 285 8.32 -5.88 0.82
CA ALA A 285 8.73 -4.92 -0.20
C ALA A 285 9.50 -3.71 0.39
N LEU A 286 9.16 -3.29 1.61
CA LEU A 286 9.95 -2.29 2.34
C LEU A 286 11.33 -2.85 2.75
N ALA A 287 11.43 -4.12 3.13
CA ALA A 287 12.71 -4.73 3.44
C ALA A 287 13.65 -4.80 2.22
N GLU A 288 13.11 -5.16 1.05
CA GLU A 288 13.83 -5.08 -0.23
C GLU A 288 14.26 -3.65 -0.55
N LYS A 289 13.38 -2.66 -0.35
CA LYS A 289 13.73 -1.25 -0.54
C LYS A 289 14.83 -0.78 0.42
N PHE A 290 14.84 -1.27 1.66
CA PHE A 290 15.90 -1.01 2.63
C PHE A 290 17.23 -1.59 2.15
N LEU A 291 17.24 -2.84 1.68
CA LEU A 291 18.41 -3.48 1.08
C LEU A 291 18.93 -2.67 -0.12
N GLN A 292 18.03 -2.24 -1.01
CA GLN A 292 18.35 -1.41 -2.16
C GLN A 292 19.06 -0.11 -1.75
N MET A 293 18.48 0.65 -0.82
CA MET A 293 19.07 1.91 -0.34
C MET A 293 20.44 1.66 0.30
N ASN A 294 20.58 0.58 1.07
CA ASN A 294 21.84 0.21 1.71
C ASN A 294 22.94 -0.11 0.68
N VAL A 295 22.66 -0.99 -0.28
CA VAL A 295 23.62 -1.42 -1.30
C VAL A 295 23.97 -0.29 -2.27
N ALA A 296 22.97 0.42 -2.80
CA ALA A 296 23.19 1.51 -3.75
C ALA A 296 24.00 2.65 -3.12
N THR A 297 23.67 3.07 -1.89
CA THR A 297 24.42 4.13 -1.20
C THR A 297 25.83 3.69 -0.87
N SER A 298 26.03 2.43 -0.46
CA SER A 298 27.36 1.87 -0.22
C SER A 298 28.20 1.88 -1.50
N ALA A 299 27.64 1.49 -2.64
CA ALA A 299 28.31 1.53 -3.93
C ALA A 299 28.67 2.95 -4.37
N VAL A 300 27.79 3.93 -4.14
CA VAL A 300 28.10 5.36 -4.36
C VAL A 300 29.29 5.79 -3.50
N PHE A 301 29.33 5.42 -2.22
CA PHE A 301 30.43 5.78 -1.32
C PHE A 301 31.75 5.13 -1.69
N VAL A 302 31.75 3.83 -2.02
CA VAL A 302 32.93 3.12 -2.54
C VAL A 302 33.46 3.82 -3.78
N THR A 303 32.57 4.11 -4.74
CA THR A 303 32.94 4.76 -6.01
C THR A 303 33.50 6.15 -5.77
N CYS A 304 32.87 6.95 -4.91
CA CYS A 304 33.35 8.30 -4.59
C CYS A 304 34.69 8.29 -3.85
N ASN A 305 34.94 7.33 -2.96
CA ASN A 305 36.20 7.24 -2.21
C ASN A 305 37.37 6.88 -3.13
N LEU A 306 37.19 5.88 -3.99
CA LEU A 306 38.22 5.41 -4.93
C LEU A 306 38.46 6.39 -6.08
N ALA A 307 37.41 6.97 -6.65
CA ALA A 307 37.53 7.98 -7.71
C ALA A 307 38.00 9.34 -7.15
N GLY A 308 37.62 9.69 -5.92
CA GLY A 308 37.95 10.98 -5.29
C GLY A 308 39.44 11.18 -5.02
N LYS A 309 40.23 10.11 -4.80
CA LYS A 309 41.68 10.22 -4.51
C LYS A 309 42.55 10.81 -5.62
N GLN A 310 42.05 10.92 -6.86
CA GLN A 310 42.72 11.64 -7.96
C GLN A 310 41.89 12.82 -8.47
N VAL A 311 40.66 12.94 -7.99
CA VAL A 311 39.62 13.76 -8.58
C VAL A 311 38.85 14.47 -7.48
N ASP A 312 39.56 15.25 -6.66
CA ASP A 312 38.97 16.13 -5.65
C ASP A 312 37.85 17.02 -6.25
N LEU A 313 37.91 17.29 -7.56
CA LEU A 313 36.91 18.03 -8.35
C LEU A 313 35.61 17.26 -8.71
N VAL A 314 35.57 15.91 -8.71
CA VAL A 314 34.37 15.11 -9.10
C VAL A 314 33.56 14.66 -7.90
N SER A 315 34.21 14.30 -6.80
CA SER A 315 33.53 13.92 -5.56
C SER A 315 32.78 15.09 -4.91
N GLU A 316 33.14 16.33 -5.24
CA GLU A 316 32.44 17.56 -4.84
C GLU A 316 31.31 17.96 -5.79
N SER A 317 31.23 17.38 -6.98
CA SER A 317 30.09 17.61 -7.88
C SER A 317 28.88 16.85 -7.34
N GLU A 318 27.93 17.56 -6.73
CA GLU A 318 26.64 16.98 -6.32
C GLU A 318 25.94 16.26 -7.50
N ASN A 319 26.17 16.73 -8.72
CA ASN A 319 25.63 16.14 -9.94
C ASN A 319 26.17 14.72 -10.20
N PHE A 320 27.43 14.44 -9.88
CA PHE A 320 28.00 13.10 -10.06
C PHE A 320 27.35 12.08 -9.12
N LYS A 321 27.32 12.40 -7.81
CA LYS A 321 26.73 11.53 -6.78
C LYS A 321 25.26 11.25 -7.08
N LYS A 322 24.51 12.29 -7.45
CA LYS A 322 23.10 12.17 -7.81
C LYS A 322 22.91 11.30 -9.06
N SER A 323 23.67 11.56 -10.13
CA SER A 323 23.57 10.79 -11.37
C SER A 323 23.93 9.32 -11.20
N LEU A 324 25.00 9.00 -10.48
CA LEU A 324 25.37 7.63 -10.16
C LEU A 324 24.28 6.96 -9.32
N LYS A 325 23.80 7.64 -8.27
CA LYS A 325 22.71 7.13 -7.44
C LYS A 325 21.46 6.82 -8.27
N ASP A 326 21.02 7.72 -9.14
CA ASP A 326 19.83 7.51 -9.98
C ASP A 326 19.99 6.27 -10.88
N GLN A 327 21.17 6.07 -11.47
CA GLN A 327 21.47 4.87 -12.27
C GLN A 327 21.47 3.59 -11.43
N LEU A 328 22.07 3.64 -10.24
CA LEU A 328 22.13 2.47 -9.35
C LEU A 328 20.75 2.11 -8.79
N ILE A 329 19.90 3.09 -8.49
CA ILE A 329 18.51 2.83 -8.08
C ILE A 329 17.73 2.11 -9.19
N ILE A 330 17.96 2.44 -10.46
CA ILE A 330 17.33 1.72 -11.58
C ILE A 330 17.82 0.27 -11.66
N ILE A 331 19.13 0.06 -11.61
CA ILE A 331 19.74 -1.29 -11.74
C ILE A 331 19.34 -2.21 -10.58
N THR A 332 19.07 -1.62 -9.41
CA THR A 332 18.74 -2.35 -8.19
C THR A 332 17.24 -2.42 -7.91
N ASN A 333 16.37 -2.10 -8.88
CA ASN A 333 14.94 -2.03 -8.64
C ASN A 333 14.34 -3.35 -8.12
N ASP A 334 14.84 -4.48 -8.62
CA ASP A 334 14.35 -5.82 -8.29
C ASP A 334 15.38 -6.59 -7.44
N ILE A 335 16.08 -5.87 -6.56
CA ILE A 335 17.13 -6.45 -5.71
C ILE A 335 16.52 -7.29 -4.59
N GLU A 336 17.03 -8.50 -4.44
CA GLU A 336 16.72 -9.44 -3.38
C GLU A 336 18.02 -10.03 -2.83
N GLU A 337 18.00 -10.58 -1.61
CA GLU A 337 19.18 -11.28 -1.07
C GLU A 337 19.62 -12.45 -1.98
N ALA A 338 18.67 -13.11 -2.67
CA ALA A 338 18.97 -14.23 -3.56
C ALA A 338 19.74 -13.83 -4.83
N ASN A 339 19.53 -12.62 -5.35
CA ASN A 339 20.16 -12.12 -6.59
C ASN A 339 21.22 -11.03 -6.32
N LEU A 340 21.60 -10.83 -5.05
CA LEU A 340 22.50 -9.74 -4.64
C LEU A 340 23.86 -9.79 -5.37
N VAL A 341 24.44 -10.98 -5.54
CA VAL A 341 25.76 -11.15 -6.19
C VAL A 341 25.71 -10.76 -7.68
N ASP A 342 24.67 -11.18 -8.39
CA ASP A 342 24.47 -10.84 -9.80
C ASP A 342 24.20 -9.34 -9.95
N THR A 343 23.36 -8.79 -9.08
CA THR A 343 23.06 -7.35 -9.03
C THR A 343 24.33 -6.52 -8.78
N LEU A 344 25.20 -6.97 -7.86
CA LEU A 344 26.49 -6.31 -7.60
C LEU A 344 27.43 -6.33 -8.80
N THR A 345 27.32 -7.33 -9.68
CA THR A 345 28.09 -7.36 -10.93
C THR A 345 27.63 -6.25 -11.88
N ALA A 346 26.32 -6.06 -12.02
CA ALA A 346 25.77 -4.95 -12.82
C ALA A 346 26.10 -3.57 -12.21
N ILE A 347 25.97 -3.42 -10.89
CA ILE A 347 26.40 -2.21 -10.16
C ILE A 347 27.88 -1.91 -10.44
N CYS A 348 28.72 -2.94 -10.38
CA CYS A 348 30.15 -2.83 -10.59
C CYS A 348 30.50 -2.25 -11.97
N GLU A 349 29.90 -2.79 -13.04
CA GLU A 349 30.10 -2.26 -14.40
C GLU A 349 29.61 -0.81 -14.51
N GLN A 350 28.48 -0.48 -13.89
CA GLN A 350 27.94 0.88 -13.90
C GLN A 350 28.86 1.86 -13.17
N CYS A 351 29.33 1.50 -11.97
CA CYS A 351 30.28 2.30 -11.18
C CYS A 351 31.57 2.59 -11.97
N VAL A 352 32.15 1.56 -12.59
CA VAL A 352 33.37 1.71 -13.42
C VAL A 352 33.09 2.59 -14.63
N THR A 353 31.98 2.36 -15.33
CA THR A 353 31.62 3.13 -16.54
C THR A 353 31.40 4.61 -16.22
N THR A 354 30.65 4.91 -15.16
CA THR A 354 30.36 6.27 -14.73
C THR A 354 31.62 6.96 -14.22
N ALA A 355 32.47 6.27 -13.45
CA ALA A 355 33.75 6.82 -13.02
C ALA A 355 34.65 7.16 -14.21
N ARG A 356 34.79 6.27 -15.20
CA ARG A 356 35.60 6.51 -16.42
C ARG A 356 35.08 7.71 -17.22
N LYS A 357 33.77 7.78 -17.45
CA LYS A 357 33.15 8.91 -18.17
C LYS A 357 33.42 10.24 -17.47
N SER A 358 33.32 10.28 -16.15
CA SER A 358 33.60 11.49 -15.37
C SER A 358 35.09 11.85 -15.37
N ALA A 359 35.99 10.87 -15.25
CA ALA A 359 37.43 11.12 -15.33
C ALA A 359 37.83 11.67 -16.71
N ALA A 360 37.34 11.06 -17.79
CA ALA A 360 37.59 11.49 -19.16
C ALA A 360 37.09 12.93 -19.41
N SER A 361 35.93 13.31 -18.84
CA SER A 361 35.40 14.68 -18.95
C SER A 361 36.30 15.75 -18.30
N LEU A 362 37.22 15.34 -17.44
CA LEU A 362 38.22 16.20 -16.79
C LEU A 362 39.63 16.00 -17.32
N GLY A 363 39.81 15.19 -18.37
CA GLY A 363 41.12 14.90 -18.95
C GLY A 363 42.01 14.01 -18.09
N VAL A 364 41.41 13.21 -17.18
CA VAL A 364 42.12 12.23 -16.34
C VAL A 364 41.69 10.82 -16.74
N ASP A 365 42.61 9.87 -16.73
CA ASP A 365 42.31 8.45 -16.98
C ASP A 365 42.34 7.64 -15.68
N ILE A 366 41.40 6.71 -15.54
CA ILE A 366 41.40 5.74 -14.44
C ILE A 366 42.35 4.60 -14.79
N SER A 367 43.34 4.36 -13.94
CA SER A 367 44.29 3.26 -14.10
C SER A 367 43.62 1.89 -13.94
N ALA A 368 44.20 0.85 -14.57
CA ALA A 368 43.70 -0.52 -14.46
C ALA A 368 43.72 -1.05 -13.01
N GLU A 369 44.65 -0.57 -12.18
CA GLU A 369 44.72 -0.93 -10.76
C GLU A 369 43.57 -0.33 -9.96
N GLN A 370 43.22 0.94 -10.21
CA GLN A 370 42.08 1.60 -9.57
C GLN A 370 40.75 0.95 -9.98
N GLU A 371 40.60 0.59 -11.25
CA GLU A 371 39.43 -0.14 -11.71
C GLU A 371 39.32 -1.49 -11.02
N ARG A 372 40.40 -2.27 -10.98
CA ARG A 372 40.41 -3.57 -10.29
C ARG A 372 40.04 -3.40 -8.80
N ALA A 373 40.62 -2.41 -8.13
CA ALA A 373 40.30 -2.12 -6.73
C ALA A 373 38.83 -1.72 -6.53
N LEU A 374 38.25 -0.91 -7.43
CA LEU A 374 36.83 -0.56 -7.40
C LEU A 374 35.96 -1.80 -7.59
N ARG A 375 36.30 -2.67 -8.54
CA ARG A 375 35.57 -3.92 -8.78
C ARG A 375 35.58 -4.84 -7.55
N GLU A 376 36.73 -5.00 -6.91
CA GLU A 376 36.88 -5.80 -5.70
C GLU A 376 36.08 -5.22 -4.51
N GLN A 377 36.14 -3.91 -4.28
CA GLN A 377 35.41 -3.27 -3.20
C GLN A 377 33.90 -3.30 -3.38
N ILE A 378 33.40 -3.13 -4.61
CA ILE A 378 31.96 -3.27 -4.90
C ILE A 378 31.51 -4.71 -4.69
N LYS A 379 32.26 -5.72 -5.15
CA LYS A 379 31.94 -7.13 -4.91
C LYS A 379 31.92 -7.48 -3.42
N ALA A 380 32.82 -6.90 -2.63
CA ALA A 380 32.86 -7.07 -1.18
C ALA A 380 31.60 -6.56 -0.45
N LEU A 381 30.73 -5.77 -1.11
CA LEU A 381 29.44 -5.36 -0.55
C LEU A 381 28.43 -6.52 -0.45
N ALA A 382 28.70 -7.68 -1.08
CA ALA A 382 27.90 -8.88 -0.92
C ALA A 382 27.84 -9.33 0.55
N GLU A 383 28.91 -9.09 1.31
CA GLU A 383 28.98 -9.40 2.73
C GLU A 383 28.30 -8.32 3.57
N GLY A 384 27.32 -8.71 4.40
CA GLY A 384 26.64 -7.78 5.31
C GLY A 384 27.56 -7.16 6.37
N SER A 385 28.68 -7.82 6.69
CA SER A 385 29.73 -7.35 7.61
C SER A 385 30.71 -6.36 7.00
N ASN A 386 30.62 -6.08 5.69
CA ASN A 386 31.44 -5.08 5.04
C ASN A 386 31.30 -3.73 5.76
N ALA A 387 32.43 -3.10 6.12
CA ALA A 387 32.42 -1.90 6.97
C ALA A 387 31.59 -0.74 6.38
N ILE A 388 31.61 -0.56 5.06
CA ILE A 388 30.84 0.50 4.38
C ILE A 388 29.35 0.14 4.38
N ARG A 389 28.98 -1.10 4.02
CA ARG A 389 27.59 -1.57 4.05
C ARG A 389 27.01 -1.54 5.47
N ALA A 390 27.77 -1.96 6.47
CA ALA A 390 27.37 -1.89 7.88
C ALA A 390 27.18 -0.45 8.37
N LEU A 391 28.08 0.46 7.98
CA LEU A 391 27.96 1.89 8.31
C LEU A 391 26.71 2.51 7.69
N VAL A 392 26.46 2.27 6.40
CA VAL A 392 25.28 2.78 5.70
C VAL A 392 24.01 2.20 6.31
N ARG A 393 23.94 0.89 6.54
CA ARG A 393 22.84 0.23 7.25
C ARG A 393 22.55 0.92 8.58
N SER A 394 23.57 1.10 9.42
CA SER A 394 23.43 1.73 10.73
C SER A 394 22.87 3.15 10.64
N ARG A 395 23.35 3.96 9.68
CA ARG A 395 22.83 5.32 9.47
C ARG A 395 21.36 5.32 9.06
N ILE A 396 20.96 4.48 8.12
CA ILE A 396 19.56 4.36 7.68
C ILE A 396 18.71 3.88 8.87
N ALA A 397 19.15 2.85 9.59
CA ALA A 397 18.45 2.30 10.75
C ALA A 397 18.22 3.36 11.84
N VAL A 398 19.25 4.13 12.22
CA VAL A 398 19.13 5.21 13.22
C VAL A 398 18.18 6.30 12.76
N PHE A 399 18.19 6.66 11.47
CA PHE A 399 17.25 7.62 10.89
C PHE A 399 15.79 7.11 10.98
N VAL A 400 15.57 5.87 10.56
CA VAL A 400 14.25 5.23 10.57
C VAL A 400 13.72 5.06 11.99
N GLU A 401 14.56 4.63 12.93
CA GLU A 401 14.20 4.47 14.34
C GLU A 401 13.82 5.82 14.97
N ALA A 402 14.55 6.89 14.66
CA ALA A 402 14.21 8.24 15.12
C ALA A 402 12.84 8.70 14.60
N ILE A 403 12.54 8.46 13.32
CA ILE A 403 11.24 8.78 12.73
C ILE A 403 10.11 7.93 13.32
N LEU A 404 10.34 6.64 13.56
CA LEU A 404 9.32 5.74 14.16
C LEU A 404 8.95 6.13 15.60
N ARG A 405 9.90 6.71 16.35
CA ARG A 405 9.68 7.29 17.69
C ARG A 405 8.99 8.65 17.62
N SER A 406 9.37 9.49 16.66
CA SER A 406 8.87 10.87 16.54
C SER A 406 8.44 11.17 15.10
N PRO A 407 7.24 10.73 14.66
CA PRO A 407 6.80 10.84 13.27
C PRO A 407 6.68 12.27 12.73
N SER A 408 6.55 13.26 13.62
CA SER A 408 6.31 14.67 13.25
C SER A 408 7.58 15.46 12.92
N GLU A 409 8.76 14.94 13.23
CA GLU A 409 10.02 15.66 13.07
C GLU A 409 10.99 14.90 12.16
N VAL A 410 11.43 15.57 11.08
CA VAL A 410 12.51 15.03 10.26
C VAL A 410 13.82 15.22 11.01
N PRO A 411 14.58 14.15 11.30
CA PRO A 411 15.82 14.26 12.05
C PRO A 411 16.95 14.76 11.13
N HIS A 412 16.93 16.06 10.80
CA HIS A 412 17.88 16.69 9.87
C HIS A 412 19.35 16.44 10.26
N ARG A 413 19.63 16.32 11.56
CA ARG A 413 20.96 15.99 12.10
C ARG A 413 21.52 14.64 11.63
N LEU A 414 20.65 13.72 11.18
CA LEU A 414 20.99 12.38 10.73
C LEU A 414 21.12 12.27 9.20
N LEU A 415 20.84 13.35 8.47
CA LEU A 415 20.97 13.43 7.01
C LEU A 415 22.42 13.51 6.48
N PRO A 416 23.42 14.05 7.22
CA PRO A 416 24.80 14.00 6.75
C PRO A 416 25.25 12.57 6.46
N GLY A 417 25.66 12.31 5.22
CA GLY A 417 26.02 10.97 4.77
C GLY A 417 24.82 10.07 4.40
N LEU A 418 23.61 10.63 4.28
CA LEU A 418 22.43 10.04 3.64
C LEU A 418 21.77 11.00 2.64
N SER A 419 22.26 12.24 2.53
CA SER A 419 21.70 13.29 1.66
C SER A 419 21.51 12.84 0.21
N VAL A 420 22.41 11.98 -0.30
CA VAL A 420 22.33 11.44 -1.67
C VAL A 420 21.07 10.61 -1.93
N ILE A 421 20.48 10.01 -0.90
CA ILE A 421 19.22 9.23 -0.98
C ILE A 421 18.07 9.86 -0.21
N GLN A 422 18.12 11.16 0.07
CA GLN A 422 17.11 11.81 0.91
C GLN A 422 15.68 11.63 0.37
N SER A 423 15.47 11.75 -0.94
CA SER A 423 14.16 11.53 -1.58
C SER A 423 13.63 10.11 -1.36
N GLU A 424 14.49 9.12 -1.57
CA GLU A 424 14.18 7.69 -1.45
C GLU A 424 13.90 7.34 0.01
N LEU A 425 14.72 7.87 0.92
CA LEU A 425 14.58 7.68 2.36
C LEU A 425 13.27 8.31 2.87
N CYS A 426 12.92 9.52 2.44
CA CYS A 426 11.64 10.15 2.81
C CYS A 426 10.44 9.35 2.29
N ALA A 427 10.47 8.91 1.02
CA ALA A 427 9.40 8.11 0.44
C ALA A 427 9.25 6.75 1.16
N PHE A 428 10.38 6.12 1.48
CA PHE A 428 10.45 4.89 2.27
C PHE A 428 9.84 5.07 3.66
N THR A 429 10.28 6.08 4.42
CA THR A 429 9.81 6.31 5.79
C THR A 429 8.34 6.74 5.82
N ALA A 430 7.86 7.48 4.83
CA ALA A 430 6.45 7.84 4.74
C ALA A 430 5.55 6.60 4.57
N ARG A 431 5.96 5.63 3.75
CA ARG A 431 5.26 4.35 3.58
C ARG A 431 5.30 3.52 4.85
N LEU A 432 6.48 3.35 5.44
CA LEU A 432 6.67 2.59 6.68
C LEU A 432 5.86 3.17 7.86
N LEU A 433 5.89 4.49 8.02
CA LEU A 433 5.18 5.18 9.10
C LEU A 433 3.68 4.89 9.08
N ARG A 434 3.05 4.88 7.91
CA ARG A 434 1.60 4.59 7.82
C ARG A 434 1.26 3.23 8.41
N LEU A 435 2.02 2.20 8.07
CA LEU A 435 1.84 0.84 8.58
C LEU A 435 2.09 0.80 10.09
N CYS A 436 3.23 1.33 10.53
CA CYS A 436 3.68 1.24 11.92
C CYS A 436 2.82 2.06 12.88
N VAL A 437 2.38 3.26 12.47
CA VAL A 437 1.52 4.14 13.28
C VAL A 437 0.12 3.53 13.40
N HIS A 438 -0.45 3.03 12.30
CA HIS A 438 -1.74 2.35 12.33
C HIS A 438 -1.71 1.09 13.18
N ASN A 439 -0.69 0.25 13.01
CA ASN A 439 -0.51 -0.94 13.84
C ASN A 439 -0.33 -0.59 15.32
N ARG A 440 0.51 0.41 15.63
CA ARG A 440 0.72 0.88 17.00
C ARG A 440 -0.59 1.39 17.60
N ARG A 441 -1.39 2.17 16.85
CA ARG A 441 -2.71 2.66 17.27
C ARG A 441 -3.69 1.52 17.54
N THR A 442 -3.67 0.48 16.71
CA THR A 442 -4.58 -0.67 16.78
C THR A 442 -4.26 -1.58 17.97
N PHE A 443 -2.98 -1.86 18.23
CA PHE A 443 -2.55 -2.87 19.21
C PHE A 443 -1.84 -2.29 20.43
N PHE A 444 -1.93 -0.96 20.66
CA PHE A 444 -1.16 -0.27 21.70
C PHE A 444 -1.29 -0.93 23.09
N GLU A 445 -2.53 -1.14 23.54
CA GLU A 445 -2.81 -1.69 24.86
C GLU A 445 -2.44 -3.18 24.95
N LEU A 446 -2.57 -3.93 23.85
CA LEU A 446 -2.09 -5.31 23.78
C LEU A 446 -0.57 -5.37 23.97
N TYR A 447 0.16 -4.51 23.26
CA TYR A 447 1.62 -4.41 23.39
C TYR A 447 2.03 -3.97 24.80
N ARG A 448 1.34 -2.98 25.38
CA ARG A 448 1.57 -2.56 26.77
C ARG A 448 1.41 -3.73 27.74
N SER A 449 0.36 -4.54 27.58
CA SER A 449 0.13 -5.72 28.42
C SER A 449 1.25 -6.76 28.27
N MET A 450 1.62 -7.10 27.03
CA MET A 450 2.70 -8.06 26.78
C MET A 450 4.05 -7.59 27.33
N LEU A 451 4.35 -6.29 27.23
CA LEU A 451 5.59 -5.72 27.76
C LEU A 451 5.67 -5.77 29.28
N LYS A 452 4.55 -5.61 29.99
CA LYS A 452 4.50 -5.82 31.45
C LYS A 452 4.92 -7.24 31.83
N GLU A 453 4.43 -8.24 31.11
CA GLU A 453 4.81 -9.65 31.33
C GLU A 453 6.28 -9.92 30.99
N ILE A 454 6.78 -9.35 29.89
CA ILE A 454 8.18 -9.49 29.46
C ILE A 454 9.13 -8.88 30.50
N LYS A 455 8.82 -7.67 30.98
CA LYS A 455 9.59 -6.99 32.02
C LYS A 455 9.63 -7.80 33.31
N ALA A 456 8.48 -8.26 33.79
CA ALA A 456 8.40 -9.09 35.00
C ALA A 456 9.22 -10.38 34.89
N THR A 457 9.22 -11.02 33.71
CA THR A 457 10.03 -12.23 33.46
C THR A 457 11.53 -11.90 33.44
N SER A 458 11.92 -10.79 32.82
CA SER A 458 13.32 -10.39 32.69
C SER A 458 13.97 -9.97 34.02
N GLU A 459 13.19 -9.46 34.97
CA GLU A 459 13.65 -9.11 36.33
C GLU A 459 13.76 -10.35 37.26
N SER A 460 13.18 -11.49 36.87
CA SER A 460 13.15 -12.72 37.67
C SER A 460 14.29 -13.72 37.35
N THR A 461 14.97 -13.51 36.22
CA THR A 461 16.18 -14.24 35.76
C THR A 461 17.42 -13.40 36.00
#